data_AF-A0A3B9QF46-F1
#
_entry.id   AF-A0A3B9QF46-F1
#
_cell.length_a   1.000
_cell.length_b   1.000
_cell.length_c   1.000
_cell.angle_alpha   90.00
_cell.angle_beta   90.00
_cell.angle_gamma   90.00
#
_symmetry.space_group_name_H-M   'P 1'
#
loop_
_entity.id
_entity.type
_entity.pdbx_description
1 polymer ?
#
loop_
_entity_poly.entity_id
_entity_poly.type
_entity_poly.pdbx_seq_one_letter_code
_entity_poly.pdbx_strand_id
1 'polypeptide(L)'
;MLPGYAWSFPLADGRVNLEFGVPRSMGVNGKQLAAIWNGILQRPPIREVLGNAEPEDSRTAWPIPARLPRAQLAKGPVLFVGDAATATDPMTGEGIGQALESGRLAAQAIAAESPTENAARIYERSARAAFQLDHRFSKTLSNVLAKPILTEMALRAVDANAWSRRNFVRWMFEDYPRASLINPKHWNKDLFNKSGAWAIQN
;
A
#
# COMPACT_ATOMS: atom_id res chain seq x y z
N MET A 1 3.05 -17.83 1.01
CA MET A 1 1.66 -17.46 1.36
C MET A 1 1.14 -16.69 0.17
N LEU A 2 0.25 -17.25 -0.63
CA LEU A 2 -0.28 -16.54 -1.79
C LEU A 2 -1.80 -16.65 -1.80
N PRO A 3 -2.54 -15.55 -2.06
CA PRO A 3 -2.04 -14.17 -2.11
C PRO A 3 -1.68 -13.66 -0.70
N GLY A 4 -0.57 -12.94 -0.58
CA GLY A 4 -0.06 -12.40 0.68
C GLY A 4 1.45 -12.19 0.62
N TYR A 5 1.97 -11.37 1.51
CA TYR A 5 3.40 -11.09 1.61
C TYR A 5 3.77 -10.79 3.06
N ALA A 6 5.06 -10.87 3.36
CA ALA A 6 5.62 -10.48 4.64
C ALA A 6 6.56 -9.29 4.41
N TRP A 7 6.72 -8.47 5.43
CA TRP A 7 7.68 -7.37 5.44
C TRP A 7 8.39 -7.31 6.79
N SER A 8 9.57 -6.72 6.79
CA SER A 8 10.42 -6.64 7.97
C SER A 8 11.10 -5.28 8.06
N PHE A 9 11.04 -4.64 9.22
CA PHE A 9 11.74 -3.38 9.47
C PHE A 9 12.82 -3.58 10.54
N PRO A 10 14.10 -3.26 10.25
CA PRO A 10 15.16 -3.37 11.25
C PRO A 10 14.91 -2.39 12.40
N LEU A 11 15.19 -2.85 13.60
CA LEU A 11 15.14 -2.08 14.84
C LEU A 11 16.56 -2.02 15.45
N ALA A 12 16.71 -1.25 16.53
CA ALA A 12 17.94 -1.25 17.30
C ALA A 12 18.24 -2.63 17.91
N ASP A 13 19.50 -2.86 18.27
CA ASP A 13 19.96 -4.02 19.04
C ASP A 13 19.76 -5.38 18.32
N GLY A 14 19.83 -5.38 16.99
CA GLY A 14 19.68 -6.61 16.19
C GLY A 14 18.25 -7.14 16.12
N ARG A 15 17.27 -6.33 16.53
CA ARG A 15 15.85 -6.69 16.47
C ARG A 15 15.23 -6.34 15.13
N VAL A 16 14.08 -6.94 14.85
CA VAL A 16 13.30 -6.69 13.63
C VAL A 16 11.82 -6.74 13.95
N ASN A 17 11.06 -5.77 13.43
CA ASN A 17 9.62 -5.90 13.38
C ASN A 17 9.25 -6.74 12.15
N LEU A 18 8.73 -7.95 12.35
CA LEU A 18 8.31 -8.86 11.29
C LEU A 18 6.78 -8.92 11.24
N GLU A 19 6.22 -8.64 10.07
CA GLU A 19 4.77 -8.60 9.89
C GLU A 19 4.40 -9.32 8.59
N PHE A 20 3.11 -9.67 8.45
CA PHE A 20 2.59 -10.22 7.22
C PHE A 20 1.14 -9.82 6.98
N GLY A 21 0.79 -9.74 5.70
CA GLY A 21 -0.55 -9.40 5.23
C GLY A 21 -1.13 -10.52 4.38
N VAL A 22 -2.41 -10.83 4.60
CA VAL A 22 -3.20 -11.69 3.72
C VAL A 22 -4.51 -11.00 3.34
N PRO A 23 -4.94 -11.07 2.07
CA PRO A 23 -6.21 -10.50 1.66
C PRO A 23 -7.39 -11.18 2.36
N ARG A 24 -8.35 -10.38 2.83
CA ARG A 24 -9.58 -10.87 3.47
C ARG A 24 -10.45 -11.72 2.53
N SER A 25 -10.31 -11.57 1.21
CA SER A 25 -11.02 -12.39 0.22
C SER A 25 -10.70 -13.87 0.30
N MET A 26 -9.60 -14.26 0.94
CA MET A 26 -9.21 -15.65 1.16
C MET A 26 -10.00 -16.34 2.29
N GLY A 27 -10.86 -15.61 3.01
CA GLY A 27 -11.65 -16.20 4.11
C GLY A 27 -10.81 -16.65 5.30
N VAL A 28 -9.55 -16.20 5.40
CA VAL A 28 -8.63 -16.60 6.47
C VAL A 28 -9.15 -16.06 7.80
N ASN A 29 -9.45 -16.98 8.73
CA ASN A 29 -9.88 -16.66 10.07
C ASN A 29 -8.68 -16.51 11.04
N GLY A 30 -8.94 -16.06 12.27
CA GLY A 30 -7.90 -15.81 13.27
C GLY A 30 -7.03 -17.03 13.59
N LYS A 31 -7.62 -18.24 13.62
CA LYS A 31 -6.86 -19.48 13.86
C LYS A 31 -5.89 -19.78 12.73
N GLN A 32 -6.32 -19.59 11.49
CA GLN A 32 -5.48 -19.78 10.31
C GLN A 32 -4.36 -18.72 10.24
N LEU A 33 -4.64 -17.46 10.60
CA LEU A 33 -3.62 -16.42 10.75
C LEU A 33 -2.57 -16.81 11.80
N ALA A 34 -3.00 -17.29 12.96
CA ALA A 34 -2.10 -17.73 14.03
C ALA A 34 -1.23 -18.92 13.57
N ALA A 35 -1.78 -19.87 12.81
CA ALA A 35 -1.03 -20.98 12.24
C ALA A 35 0.04 -20.51 11.23
N ILE A 36 -0.30 -19.54 10.38
CA ILE A 36 0.66 -18.92 9.46
C ILE A 36 1.80 -18.26 10.24
N TRP A 37 1.47 -17.49 11.27
CA TRP A 37 2.46 -16.82 12.12
C TRP A 37 3.38 -17.83 12.81
N ASN A 38 2.83 -18.89 13.42
CA ASN A 38 3.61 -19.90 14.14
C ASN A 38 4.68 -20.56 13.25
N GLY A 39 4.42 -20.67 11.95
CA GLY A 39 5.36 -21.22 10.98
C GLY A 39 6.19 -20.18 10.22
N ILE A 40 6.02 -18.87 10.45
CA ILE A 40 6.59 -17.84 9.56
C ILE A 40 8.11 -17.85 9.58
N LEU A 41 8.72 -17.95 10.76
CA LEU A 41 10.17 -18.00 10.96
C LEU A 41 10.79 -19.31 10.48
N GLN A 42 9.99 -20.36 10.22
CA GLN A 42 10.49 -21.63 9.68
C GLN A 42 10.51 -21.65 8.15
N ARG A 43 10.00 -20.61 7.49
CA ARG A 43 9.98 -20.53 6.02
C ARG A 43 11.40 -20.29 5.51
N PRO A 44 11.91 -21.08 4.54
CA PRO A 44 13.28 -20.93 4.05
C PRO A 44 13.66 -19.50 3.62
N PRO A 45 12.82 -18.77 2.86
CA PRO A 45 13.16 -17.39 2.46
C PRO A 45 13.26 -16.42 3.65
N ILE A 46 12.51 -16.65 4.73
CA ILE A 46 12.55 -15.82 5.93
C ILE A 46 13.80 -16.15 6.75
N ARG A 47 14.16 -17.43 6.87
CA ARG A 47 15.39 -17.88 7.56
C ARG A 47 16.65 -17.41 6.84
N GLU A 48 16.63 -17.37 5.52
CA GLU A 48 17.75 -16.87 4.71
C GLU A 48 18.03 -15.39 5.00
N VAL A 49 16.98 -14.59 5.22
CA VAL A 49 17.10 -13.15 5.47
C VAL A 49 17.31 -12.81 6.96
N LEU A 50 16.55 -13.44 7.86
CA LEU A 50 16.52 -13.11 9.29
C LEU A 50 17.39 -14.04 10.16
N GLY A 51 17.95 -15.11 9.59
CA GLY A 51 18.71 -16.10 10.34
C GLY A 51 17.88 -16.84 11.38
N ASN A 52 18.45 -17.05 12.56
CA ASN A 52 17.81 -17.70 13.70
C ASN A 52 17.12 -16.67 14.61
N ALA A 53 16.22 -15.86 14.05
CA ALA A 53 15.42 -14.93 14.83
C ALA A 53 14.44 -15.66 15.76
N GLU A 54 14.22 -15.10 16.96
CA GLU A 54 13.26 -15.60 17.94
C GLU A 54 12.19 -14.55 18.23
N PRO A 55 10.91 -14.93 18.41
CA PRO A 55 9.87 -13.98 18.80
C PRO A 55 10.11 -13.42 20.22
N GLU A 56 10.19 -12.10 20.34
CA GLU A 56 10.34 -11.41 21.63
C GLU A 56 8.99 -11.04 22.27
N ASP A 57 8.03 -10.58 21.47
CA ASP A 57 6.80 -9.96 21.95
C ASP A 57 5.51 -10.74 21.64
N SER A 58 4.43 -10.30 22.29
CA SER A 58 3.07 -10.71 21.95
C SER A 58 2.68 -10.23 20.55
N ARG A 59 1.76 -10.96 19.90
CA ARG A 59 1.40 -10.71 18.50
C ARG A 59 0.04 -10.06 18.43
N THR A 60 -0.07 -9.03 17.60
CA THR A 60 -1.33 -8.36 17.31
C THR A 60 -1.75 -8.61 15.87
N ALA A 61 -3.05 -8.51 15.61
CA ALA A 61 -3.59 -8.55 14.26
C ALA A 61 -4.62 -7.44 14.11
N TRP A 62 -4.57 -6.73 12.99
CA TRP A 62 -5.49 -5.63 12.70
C TRP A 62 -6.01 -5.72 11.26
N PRO A 63 -7.29 -5.41 11.00
CA PRO A 63 -7.77 -5.27 9.63
C PRO A 63 -7.21 -3.99 9.01
N ILE A 64 -6.67 -4.09 7.78
CA ILE A 64 -6.26 -2.91 6.99
C ILE A 64 -7.46 -2.47 6.12
N PRO A 65 -8.09 -1.31 6.39
CA PRO A 65 -9.31 -0.91 5.71
C PRO A 65 -9.02 -0.20 4.38
N ALA A 66 -9.03 -0.97 3.28
CA ALA A 66 -8.76 -0.43 1.94
C ALA A 66 -10.03 -0.40 1.05
N ARG A 67 -10.96 0.53 1.31
CA ARG A 67 -12.29 0.55 0.65
C ARG A 67 -12.80 1.94 0.27
N LEU A 68 -11.93 2.95 0.21
CA LEU A 68 -12.29 4.35 0.04
C LEU A 68 -13.32 4.63 -1.08
N PRO A 69 -13.26 3.99 -2.28
CA PRO A 69 -14.23 4.23 -3.34
C PRO A 69 -15.69 3.97 -2.95
N ARG A 70 -15.94 3.18 -1.89
CA ARG A 70 -17.28 2.89 -1.35
C ARG A 70 -17.48 3.37 0.08
N ALA A 71 -16.48 4.00 0.69
CA ALA A 71 -16.58 4.48 2.04
C ALA A 71 -17.45 5.74 2.13
N GLN A 72 -18.10 5.90 3.27
CA GLN A 72 -18.67 7.17 3.68
C GLN A 72 -17.50 8.08 4.09
N LEU A 73 -17.34 9.21 3.40
CA LEU A 73 -16.23 10.13 3.62
C LEU A 73 -16.65 11.36 4.44
N ALA A 74 -17.94 11.64 4.52
CA ALA A 74 -18.47 12.68 5.38
C ALA A 74 -19.85 12.33 5.99
N LYS A 75 -20.19 12.98 7.10
CA LYS A 75 -21.52 12.98 7.71
C LYS A 75 -21.80 14.35 8.34
N GLY A 76 -22.61 15.17 7.67
CA GLY A 76 -22.86 16.54 8.11
C GLY A 76 -21.54 17.33 8.22
N PRO A 77 -21.20 17.90 9.40
CA PRO A 77 -19.94 18.61 9.62
C PRO A 77 -18.71 17.74 9.81
N VAL A 78 -18.86 16.41 9.82
CA VAL A 78 -17.76 15.48 10.11
C VAL A 78 -17.16 14.96 8.80
N LEU A 79 -15.84 15.07 8.66
CA LEU A 79 -15.06 14.45 7.58
C LEU A 79 -14.23 13.30 8.14
N PHE A 80 -14.18 12.17 7.43
CA PHE A 80 -13.37 11.01 7.79
C PHE A 80 -12.09 11.00 6.95
N VAL A 81 -10.94 10.70 7.55
CA VAL A 81 -9.61 10.65 6.91
C VAL A 81 -8.85 9.38 7.32
N GLY A 82 -7.78 9.03 6.60
CA GLY A 82 -6.97 7.84 6.88
C GLY A 82 -7.79 6.54 6.96
N ASP A 83 -7.55 5.75 8.00
CA ASP A 83 -8.26 4.48 8.21
C ASP A 83 -9.77 4.66 8.38
N ALA A 84 -10.23 5.79 8.93
CA ALA A 84 -11.66 6.10 9.04
C ALA A 84 -12.30 6.35 7.66
N ALA A 85 -11.53 6.88 6.71
CA ALA A 85 -11.90 6.98 5.29
C ALA A 85 -11.68 5.67 4.52
N THR A 86 -11.07 4.67 5.16
CA THR A 86 -10.60 3.42 4.54
C THR A 86 -9.64 3.69 3.36
N ALA A 87 -8.77 4.69 3.54
CA ALA A 87 -7.90 5.26 2.50
C ALA A 87 -6.67 4.41 2.17
N THR A 88 -6.37 3.36 2.95
CA THR A 88 -5.17 2.55 2.76
C THR A 88 -5.12 1.91 1.38
N ASP A 89 -3.92 1.76 0.83
CA ASP A 89 -3.69 1.14 -0.45
C ASP A 89 -4.05 -0.37 -0.42
N PRO A 90 -4.99 -0.83 -1.27
CA PRO A 90 -5.45 -2.22 -1.26
C PRO A 90 -4.42 -3.26 -1.72
N MET A 91 -3.31 -2.86 -2.35
CA MET A 91 -2.26 -3.77 -2.82
C MET A 91 -1.13 -3.90 -1.79
N THR A 92 -0.57 -2.77 -1.40
CA THR A 92 0.62 -2.63 -0.55
C THR A 92 0.28 -2.51 0.93
N GLY A 93 -0.99 -2.33 1.29
CA GLY A 93 -1.39 -2.11 2.67
C GLY A 93 -0.88 -0.78 3.27
N GLU A 94 -0.25 0.08 2.46
CA GLU A 94 0.25 1.37 2.92
C GLU A 94 -0.90 2.28 3.33
N GLY A 95 -0.78 2.89 4.51
CA GLY A 95 -1.79 3.80 5.04
C GLY A 95 -1.26 5.19 5.40
N ILE A 96 0.04 5.33 5.66
CA ILE A 96 0.61 6.58 6.20
C ILE A 96 0.47 7.73 5.18
N GLY A 97 0.96 7.54 3.96
CA GLY A 97 0.85 8.55 2.90
C GLY A 97 -0.61 8.90 2.59
N GLN A 98 -1.46 7.89 2.53
CA GLN A 98 -2.89 8.02 2.23
C GLN A 98 -3.64 8.73 3.37
N ALA A 99 -3.26 8.51 4.62
CA ALA A 99 -3.78 9.23 5.78
C ALA A 99 -3.38 10.70 5.77
N LEU A 100 -2.11 11.00 5.47
CA LEU A 100 -1.63 12.37 5.34
C LEU A 100 -2.33 13.10 4.18
N GLU A 101 -2.44 12.45 3.02
CA GLU A 101 -3.06 13.03 1.83
C GLU A 101 -4.56 13.27 2.03
N SER A 102 -5.30 12.29 2.57
CA SER A 102 -6.72 12.49 2.89
C SER A 102 -6.94 13.58 3.94
N GLY A 103 -6.06 13.68 4.96
CA GLY A 103 -6.05 14.78 5.92
C GLY A 103 -5.84 16.15 5.26
N ARG A 104 -4.85 16.25 4.38
CA ARG A 104 -4.55 17.47 3.61
C ARG A 104 -5.74 17.91 2.75
N LEU A 105 -6.37 16.97 2.04
CA LEU A 105 -7.56 17.25 1.21
C LEU A 105 -8.76 17.71 2.05
N ALA A 106 -8.99 17.11 3.21
CA ALA A 106 -10.03 17.54 4.14
C ALA A 106 -9.78 18.96 4.65
N ALA A 107 -8.54 19.27 5.06
CA ALA A 107 -8.16 20.61 5.50
C ALA A 107 -8.35 21.67 4.41
N GLN A 108 -7.98 21.36 3.16
CA GLN A 108 -8.19 22.28 2.02
C GLN A 108 -9.68 22.53 1.74
N ALA A 109 -10.51 21.50 1.87
CA ALA A 109 -11.95 21.65 1.68
C ALA A 109 -12.58 22.53 2.76
N ILE A 110 -12.11 22.43 4.01
CA ILE A 110 -12.53 23.28 5.12
C ILE A 110 -12.06 24.73 4.92
N ALA A 111 -10.81 24.92 4.50
CA ALA A 111 -10.19 26.24 4.32
C ALA A 111 -10.77 27.05 3.16
N ALA A 112 -11.52 26.44 2.25
CA ALA A 112 -12.17 27.12 1.12
C ALA A 112 -13.35 28.03 1.52
N GLU A 113 -13.46 28.41 2.81
CA GLU A 113 -14.50 29.29 3.42
C GLU A 113 -15.93 28.98 2.95
N SER A 114 -16.19 27.70 2.68
CA SER A 114 -17.45 27.25 2.12
C SER A 114 -18.37 26.75 3.24
N PRO A 115 -19.71 26.85 3.07
CA PRO A 115 -20.63 26.17 3.96
C PRO A 115 -20.22 24.72 4.20
N THR A 116 -20.42 24.22 5.40
CA THR A 116 -20.00 22.87 5.83
C THR A 116 -20.36 21.77 4.84
N GLU A 117 -21.58 21.79 4.29
CA GLU A 117 -22.03 20.81 3.30
C GLU A 117 -21.28 20.89 1.96
N ASN A 118 -20.81 22.09 1.60
CA ASN A 118 -19.95 22.29 0.44
C ASN A 118 -18.53 21.77 0.72
N ALA A 119 -17.98 21.99 1.92
CA ALA A 119 -16.68 21.43 2.31
C ALA A 119 -16.68 19.89 2.24
N ALA A 120 -17.74 19.24 2.74
CA ALA A 120 -17.93 17.79 2.59
C ALA A 120 -17.89 17.37 1.12
N ARG A 121 -18.68 18.01 0.25
CA ARG A 121 -18.70 17.69 -1.19
C ARG A 121 -17.36 17.91 -1.89
N ILE A 122 -16.62 18.97 -1.53
CA ILE A 122 -15.28 19.25 -2.07
C ILE A 122 -14.30 18.16 -1.64
N TYR A 123 -14.32 17.79 -0.37
CA TYR A 123 -13.48 16.71 0.16
C TYR A 123 -13.80 15.37 -0.51
N GLU A 124 -15.07 14.96 -0.57
CA GLU A 124 -15.44 13.68 -1.18
C GLU A 124 -15.00 13.59 -2.65
N ARG A 125 -15.18 14.67 -3.42
CA ARG A 125 -14.75 14.71 -4.82
C ARG A 125 -13.24 14.59 -4.95
N SER A 126 -12.48 15.35 -4.17
CA SER A 126 -11.02 15.39 -4.26
C SER A 126 -10.39 14.10 -3.76
N ALA A 127 -10.84 13.56 -2.62
CA ALA A 127 -10.37 12.28 -2.09
C ALA A 127 -10.69 11.14 -3.07
N ARG A 128 -11.92 11.06 -3.58
CA ARG A 128 -12.24 10.06 -4.59
C ARG A 128 -11.38 10.24 -5.84
N ALA A 129 -11.11 11.45 -6.31
CA ALA A 129 -10.25 11.65 -7.48
C ALA A 129 -8.80 11.17 -7.23
N ALA A 130 -8.24 11.49 -6.06
CA ALA A 130 -6.88 11.09 -5.68
C ALA A 130 -6.72 9.56 -5.59
N PHE A 131 -7.67 8.87 -4.95
CA PHE A 131 -7.52 7.45 -4.63
C PHE A 131 -8.23 6.48 -5.61
N GLN A 132 -9.10 6.96 -6.52
CA GLN A 132 -9.84 6.08 -7.44
C GLN A 132 -8.95 5.35 -8.44
N LEU A 133 -7.82 5.93 -8.83
CA LEU A 133 -6.90 5.30 -9.79
C LEU A 133 -6.22 4.10 -9.14
N ASP A 134 -5.62 4.27 -7.96
CA ASP A 134 -4.90 3.20 -7.25
C ASP A 134 -5.79 1.99 -6.92
N HIS A 135 -7.05 2.23 -6.56
CA HIS A 135 -8.00 1.16 -6.26
C HIS A 135 -8.35 0.27 -7.47
N ARG A 136 -8.45 0.83 -8.69
CA ARG A 136 -8.72 0.02 -9.90
C ARG A 136 -7.50 -0.80 -10.30
N PHE A 137 -6.29 -0.26 -10.13
CA PHE A 137 -5.06 -0.98 -10.45
C PHE A 137 -4.77 -2.12 -9.48
N SER A 138 -4.91 -1.88 -8.17
CA SER A 138 -4.66 -2.88 -7.15
C SER A 138 -5.56 -4.12 -7.28
N LYS A 139 -6.83 -3.97 -7.66
CA LYS A 139 -7.74 -5.12 -7.83
C LYS A 139 -7.29 -6.04 -8.99
N THR A 140 -6.83 -5.46 -10.09
CA THR A 140 -6.33 -6.22 -11.25
C THR A 140 -5.00 -6.91 -10.92
N LEU A 141 -4.11 -6.20 -10.25
CA LEU A 141 -2.78 -6.70 -9.91
C LEU A 141 -2.79 -7.75 -8.79
N SER A 142 -3.65 -7.58 -7.77
CA SER A 142 -3.90 -8.60 -6.75
C SER A 142 -4.35 -9.93 -7.36
N ASN A 143 -5.15 -9.89 -8.43
CA ASN A 143 -5.58 -11.10 -9.15
C ASN A 143 -4.43 -11.76 -9.94
N VAL A 144 -3.46 -10.96 -10.43
CA VAL A 144 -2.27 -11.46 -11.12
C VAL A 144 -1.30 -12.09 -10.12
N LEU A 145 -1.04 -11.41 -8.99
CA LEU A 145 -0.15 -11.89 -7.92
C LEU A 145 -0.72 -13.09 -7.14
N ALA A 146 -2.03 -13.36 -7.28
CA ALA A 146 -2.64 -14.58 -6.77
C ALA A 146 -2.22 -15.84 -7.55
N LYS A 147 -1.59 -15.71 -8.73
CA LYS A 147 -1.11 -16.84 -9.55
C LYS A 147 0.40 -17.04 -9.37
N PRO A 148 0.86 -18.15 -8.78
CA PRO A 148 2.29 -18.37 -8.47
C PRO A 148 3.24 -18.22 -9.67
N ILE A 149 2.84 -18.74 -10.84
CA ILE A 149 3.64 -18.66 -12.07
C ILE A 149 3.81 -17.20 -12.52
N LEU A 150 2.75 -16.40 -12.46
CA LEU A 150 2.81 -15.00 -12.86
C LEU A 150 3.62 -14.17 -11.86
N THR A 151 3.50 -14.46 -10.56
CA THR A 151 4.32 -13.84 -9.51
C THR A 151 5.79 -14.13 -9.73
N GLU A 152 6.16 -15.38 -10.00
CA GLU A 152 7.55 -15.76 -10.23
C GLU A 152 8.13 -15.13 -11.51
N MET A 153 7.34 -15.10 -12.60
CA MET A 153 7.73 -14.40 -13.83
C MET A 153 7.91 -12.89 -13.61
N ALA A 154 7.01 -12.27 -12.85
CA ALA A 154 7.11 -10.85 -12.51
C ALA A 154 8.38 -10.57 -11.68
N LEU A 155 8.70 -11.41 -10.69
CA LEU A 155 9.91 -11.28 -9.88
C LEU A 155 11.18 -11.40 -10.74
N ARG A 156 11.24 -12.37 -11.67
CA ARG A 156 12.36 -12.52 -12.60
C ARG A 156 12.53 -11.30 -13.52
N ALA A 157 11.43 -10.73 -14.00
CA ALA A 157 11.46 -9.53 -14.83
C ALA A 157 11.94 -8.29 -14.04
N VAL A 158 11.53 -8.17 -12.77
CA VAL A 158 12.00 -7.10 -11.87
C VAL A 158 13.49 -7.23 -11.60
N ASP A 159 13.99 -8.46 -11.40
CA ASP A 159 15.40 -8.71 -11.06
C ASP A 159 16.37 -8.68 -12.25
N ALA A 160 15.87 -8.45 -13.47
CA ALA A 160 16.67 -8.53 -14.69
C ALA A 160 17.86 -7.55 -14.73
N ASN A 161 17.72 -6.33 -14.20
CA ASN A 161 18.81 -5.35 -14.10
C ASN A 161 18.53 -4.25 -13.06
N ALA A 162 19.54 -3.41 -12.79
CA ALA A 162 19.43 -2.32 -11.82
C ALA A 162 18.34 -1.28 -12.20
N TRP A 163 18.11 -1.08 -13.50
CA TRP A 163 17.06 -0.18 -13.98
C TRP A 163 15.66 -0.76 -13.72
N SER A 164 15.42 -2.06 -13.96
CA SER A 164 14.13 -2.70 -13.69
C SER A 164 13.81 -2.74 -12.20
N ARG A 165 14.79 -3.06 -11.34
CA ARG A 165 14.64 -3.01 -9.88
C ARG A 165 14.27 -1.60 -9.42
N ARG A 166 15.01 -0.58 -9.86
CA ARG A 166 14.77 0.81 -9.49
C ARG A 166 13.37 1.25 -9.91
N ASN A 167 12.99 1.04 -11.16
CA ASN A 167 11.68 1.46 -11.64
C ASN A 167 10.53 0.67 -11.01
N PHE A 168 10.74 -0.61 -10.67
CA PHE A 168 9.75 -1.37 -9.91
C PHE A 168 9.54 -0.82 -8.50
N VAL A 169 10.62 -0.54 -7.76
CA VAL A 169 10.54 0.08 -6.42
C VAL A 169 9.84 1.43 -6.49
N ARG A 170 10.20 2.27 -7.48
CA ARG A 170 9.55 3.57 -7.68
C ARG A 170 8.08 3.44 -8.04
N TRP A 171 7.73 2.50 -8.90
CA TRP A 171 6.34 2.24 -9.24
C TRP A 171 5.55 1.69 -8.05
N MET A 172 6.19 0.91 -7.18
CA MET A 172 5.56 0.34 -5.99
C MET A 172 5.33 1.41 -4.91
N PHE A 173 6.31 2.29 -4.66
CA PHE A 173 6.36 3.15 -3.47
C PHE A 173 6.43 4.67 -3.72
N GLU A 174 6.76 5.14 -4.93
CA GLU A 174 6.77 6.58 -5.23
C GLU A 174 5.44 7.01 -5.85
N ASP A 175 5.13 8.32 -5.75
CA ASP A 175 4.05 9.03 -6.44
C ASP A 175 4.24 9.08 -7.98
N TYR A 176 4.76 8.00 -8.56
CA TYR A 176 4.56 7.72 -9.97
C TYR A 176 3.08 7.44 -10.19
N PRO A 177 2.45 8.01 -11.22
CA PRO A 177 1.14 7.55 -11.59
C PRO A 177 1.32 6.08 -11.98
N ARG A 178 0.91 5.15 -11.12
CA ARG A 178 0.87 3.71 -11.42
C ARG A 178 0.07 3.44 -12.71
N ALA A 179 -0.83 4.39 -13.04
CA ALA A 179 -1.57 4.53 -14.28
C ALA A 179 -0.71 4.78 -15.53
N SER A 180 0.47 5.39 -15.42
CA SER A 180 1.33 5.73 -16.55
C SER A 180 1.79 4.49 -17.30
N LEU A 181 2.02 3.34 -16.66
CA LEU A 181 2.44 2.14 -17.38
C LEU A 181 1.35 1.54 -18.30
N ILE A 182 0.09 1.95 -18.15
CA ILE A 182 -1.06 1.33 -18.83
C ILE A 182 -1.85 2.35 -19.68
N ASN A 183 -1.76 3.65 -19.36
CA ASN A 183 -2.42 4.70 -20.12
C ASN A 183 -1.38 5.60 -20.83
N PRO A 184 -1.18 5.40 -22.16
CA PRO A 184 -0.20 6.15 -22.96
C PRO A 184 -0.40 7.67 -22.92
N LYS A 185 -1.61 8.13 -22.57
CA LYS A 185 -1.94 9.56 -22.44
C LYS A 185 -1.19 10.26 -21.31
N HIS A 186 -0.61 9.52 -20.36
CA HIS A 186 0.22 10.06 -19.27
C HIS A 186 1.73 9.90 -19.53
N TRP A 187 2.13 9.40 -20.70
CA TRP A 187 3.53 9.30 -21.07
C TRP A 187 4.06 10.69 -21.42
N ASN A 188 5.09 11.13 -20.69
CA ASN A 188 5.87 12.31 -21.04
C ASN A 188 7.36 11.95 -21.11
N LYS A 189 8.17 12.80 -21.73
CA LYS A 189 9.60 12.51 -22.00
C LYS A 189 10.42 12.30 -20.71
N ASP A 190 9.95 12.87 -19.61
CA ASP A 190 10.62 12.78 -18.31
C ASP A 190 10.07 11.65 -17.43
N LEU A 191 9.10 10.88 -17.95
CA LEU A 191 8.35 9.91 -17.17
C LEU A 191 9.23 8.86 -16.52
N PHE A 192 10.38 8.49 -17.10
CA PHE A 192 11.32 7.52 -16.51
C PHE A 192 12.65 8.14 -16.06
N ASN A 193 12.82 9.46 -16.27
CA ASN A 193 14.08 10.17 -16.07
C ASN A 193 14.06 11.15 -14.89
N LYS A 194 12.99 11.18 -14.09
CA LYS A 194 12.95 11.96 -12.84
C LYS A 194 13.88 11.35 -11.79
N SER A 195 14.62 12.19 -11.05
CA SER A 195 15.17 11.80 -9.75
C SER A 195 14.05 11.27 -8.84
N GLY A 196 14.34 10.27 -8.02
CA GLY A 196 13.36 9.76 -7.05
C GLY A 196 13.09 10.81 -5.97
N ALA A 197 12.13 10.55 -5.08
CA ALA A 197 11.83 11.44 -3.95
C ALA A 197 13.05 11.69 -3.04
N TRP A 198 14.02 10.78 -3.09
CA TRP A 198 15.36 10.93 -2.53
C TRP A 198 16.39 11.14 -3.66
N ALA A 199 16.62 12.40 -4.02
CA ALA A 199 17.84 12.81 -4.71
C ALA A 199 18.71 13.53 -3.68
N ILE A 200 19.89 13.01 -3.39
CA ILE A 200 20.91 13.79 -2.67
C ILE A 200 21.25 14.96 -3.59
N GLN A 201 20.79 16.15 -3.22
CA GLN A 201 21.29 17.38 -3.81
C GLN A 201 22.73 17.53 -3.32
N ASN A 202 23.68 17.18 -4.17
CA ASN A 202 25.06 17.66 -4.02
C ASN A 202 25.11 19.15 -4.33
#